data_AF-A0AAV9E091-F1
#
_entry.id   AF-A0AAV9E091-F1
#
_cell.length_a   1.000
_cell.length_b   1.000
_cell.length_c   1.000
_cell.angle_alpha   90.00
_cell.angle_beta   90.00
_cell.angle_gamma   90.00
#
_symmetry.space_group_name_H-M   'P 1'
#
loop_
_entity.id
_entity.type
_entity.pdbx_description
1 polymer ?
#
loop_
_entity_poly.entity_id
_entity_poly.type
_entity_poly.pdbx_seq_one_letter_code
_entity_poly.pdbx_strand_id
1 'polypeptide(L)'
;MLPLLEKAAPDARVITVSSGGMYTSPLTEDLQFSESKFDGTLQYARNKRLQVALTEKWAETYKDKGIGFYSMHPGWADTPGVSKSLPGFSKSLSSKLRTDKEGADTVIWLALQPKEKLVSGAFYFDRAEATKHLPYAGTANSHSVIGSIVENLRSLCGFTS
;
A
#
# COMPACT_ATOMS: atom_id res chain seq x y z
N MET A 1 -2.71 6.58 17.58
CA MET A 1 -3.82 5.74 17.13
C MET A 1 -3.84 4.34 17.74
N LEU A 2 -2.71 3.62 17.81
CA LEU A 2 -2.67 2.23 18.28
C LEU A 2 -3.41 1.95 19.63
N PRO A 3 -3.26 2.75 20.70
CA PRO A 3 -3.98 2.51 21.95
C PRO A 3 -5.51 2.55 21.83
N LEU A 4 -6.05 3.31 20.86
CA LEU A 4 -7.49 3.36 20.60
C LEU A 4 -7.96 2.15 19.79
N LEU A 5 -7.12 1.66 18.87
CA LEU A 5 -7.41 0.44 18.11
C LEU A 5 -7.44 -0.80 19.02
N GLU A 6 -6.52 -0.89 19.98
CA GLU A 6 -6.52 -1.98 20.98
C GLU A 6 -7.80 -1.98 21.82
N LYS A 7 -8.33 -0.80 22.19
CA LYS A 7 -9.61 -0.69 22.91
C LYS A 7 -10.82 -1.09 22.07
N ALA A 8 -10.71 -0.99 20.74
CA ALA A 8 -11.76 -1.39 19.80
C ALA A 8 -11.57 -2.83 19.27
N ALA A 9 -10.60 -3.57 19.82
CA ALA A 9 -10.46 -4.99 19.55
C ALA A 9 -11.73 -5.76 19.98
N PRO A 10 -12.09 -6.85 19.28
CA PRO A 10 -11.25 -7.56 18.31
C PRO A 10 -11.61 -7.23 16.85
N ASP A 11 -12.36 -6.16 16.60
CA ASP A 11 -12.90 -5.82 15.26
C ASP A 11 -12.26 -4.55 14.66
N ALA A 12 -11.36 -3.91 15.42
CA ALA A 12 -10.54 -2.81 14.94
C ALA A 12 -9.76 -3.18 13.69
N ARG A 13 -9.69 -2.26 12.73
CA ARG A 13 -8.94 -2.46 11.50
C ARG A 13 -8.31 -1.18 10.97
N VAL A 14 -7.22 -1.34 10.23
CA VAL A 14 -6.55 -0.30 9.46
C VAL A 14 -6.57 -0.72 8.00
N ILE A 15 -7.09 0.14 7.13
CA ILE A 15 -7.11 -0.10 5.68
C ILE A 15 -6.26 0.97 4.99
N THR A 16 -5.12 0.55 4.44
CA THR A 16 -4.19 1.42 3.72
C THR A 16 -4.54 1.47 2.23
N VAL A 17 -4.91 2.64 1.72
CA VAL A 17 -5.18 2.84 0.28
C VAL A 17 -3.87 3.14 -0.46
N SER A 18 -3.32 2.11 -1.10
CA SER A 18 -2.14 2.19 -1.97
C SER A 18 -2.53 2.57 -3.41
N SER A 19 -1.87 2.01 -4.42
CA SER A 19 -2.07 2.27 -5.85
C SER A 19 -1.47 1.13 -6.70
N GLY A 20 -1.98 0.94 -7.92
CA GLY A 20 -1.37 0.03 -8.90
C GLY A 20 0.05 0.45 -9.30
N GLY A 21 0.42 1.73 -9.12
CA GLY A 21 1.81 2.18 -9.31
C GLY A 21 2.82 1.48 -8.42
N MET A 22 2.39 0.86 -7.31
CA MET A 22 3.28 0.09 -6.44
C MET A 22 3.95 -1.09 -7.15
N TYR A 23 3.35 -1.61 -8.22
CA TYR A 23 3.88 -2.74 -8.98
C TYR A 23 5.15 -2.39 -9.78
N THR A 24 5.38 -1.11 -10.05
CA THR A 24 6.46 -0.65 -10.92
C THR A 24 7.75 -0.32 -10.16
N SER A 25 7.77 -0.49 -8.84
CA SER A 25 8.93 -0.11 -8.03
C SER A 25 9.21 -1.14 -6.92
N PRO A 26 10.48 -1.51 -6.71
CA PRO A 26 10.89 -2.25 -5.53
C PRO A 26 10.83 -1.36 -4.28
N LEU A 27 10.92 -1.98 -3.10
CA LEU A 27 11.21 -1.23 -1.88
C LEU A 27 12.62 -0.65 -1.95
N THR A 28 12.78 0.50 -1.30
CA THR A 28 14.04 1.23 -1.20
C THR A 28 14.17 1.82 0.19
N GLU A 29 15.41 1.91 0.68
CA GLU A 29 15.76 2.61 1.92
C GLU A 29 15.91 4.13 1.69
N ASP A 30 15.94 4.57 0.43
CA ASP A 30 15.94 5.99 0.07
C ASP A 30 14.54 6.60 0.21
N LEU A 31 14.16 6.90 1.45
CA LEU A 31 12.84 7.42 1.79
C LEU A 31 12.65 8.89 1.41
N GLN A 32 13.74 9.64 1.24
CA GLN A 32 13.72 11.10 1.02
C GLN A 32 14.10 11.52 -0.40
N PHE A 33 14.30 10.56 -1.31
CA PHE A 33 14.70 10.78 -2.70
C PHE A 33 16.04 11.53 -2.81
N SER A 34 17.12 10.80 -2.64
CA SER A 34 18.50 11.29 -2.67
C SER A 34 19.05 11.57 -4.08
N GLU A 35 18.36 11.12 -5.14
CA GLU A 35 18.80 11.29 -6.52
C GLU A 35 18.75 12.77 -6.95
N SER A 36 19.72 13.17 -7.79
CA SER A 36 19.96 14.58 -8.14
C SER A 36 18.80 15.26 -8.88
N LYS A 37 17.96 14.49 -9.57
CA LYS A 37 16.78 14.98 -10.28
C LYS A 37 15.54 14.29 -9.75
N PHE A 38 14.68 15.04 -9.09
CA PHE A 38 13.42 14.54 -8.55
C PHE A 38 12.50 13.96 -9.63
N ASP A 39 12.07 12.71 -9.44
CA ASP A 39 11.01 12.06 -10.22
C ASP A 39 9.83 11.76 -9.31
N GLY A 40 8.80 12.60 -9.39
CA GLY A 40 7.60 12.46 -8.57
C GLY A 40 6.80 11.19 -8.87
N THR A 41 6.90 10.65 -10.07
CA THR A 41 6.22 9.41 -10.48
C THR A 41 6.86 8.21 -9.81
N LEU A 42 8.20 8.15 -9.87
CA LEU A 42 8.99 7.12 -9.21
C LEU A 42 8.82 7.21 -7.69
N GLN A 43 8.91 8.41 -7.11
CA GLN A 43 8.75 8.55 -5.66
C GLN A 43 7.34 8.21 -5.19
N TYR A 44 6.32 8.55 -5.97
CA TYR A 44 4.95 8.10 -5.72
C TYR A 44 4.85 6.57 -5.71
N ALA A 45 5.39 5.90 -6.74
CA ALA A 45 5.39 4.44 -6.82
C ALA A 45 6.14 3.78 -5.65
N ARG A 46 7.32 4.30 -5.27
CA ARG A 46 8.09 3.90 -4.08
C ARG A 46 7.27 4.04 -2.79
N ASN A 47 6.59 5.17 -2.59
CA ASN A 47 5.77 5.40 -1.41
C ASN A 47 4.54 4.47 -1.37
N LYS A 48 3.90 4.22 -2.51
CA LYS A 48 2.78 3.28 -2.60
C LYS A 48 3.22 1.84 -2.36
N ARG A 49 4.43 1.48 -2.80
CA ARG A 49 5.07 0.21 -2.49
C ARG A 49 5.34 0.07 -0.99
N LEU A 50 5.88 1.11 -0.37
CA LEU A 50 6.15 1.16 1.07
C LEU A 50 4.88 0.97 1.90
N GLN A 51 3.76 1.58 1.52
CA GLN A 51 2.46 1.42 2.20
C GLN A 51 2.01 -0.04 2.29
N VAL A 52 2.22 -0.84 1.24
CA VAL A 52 1.87 -2.28 1.23
C VAL A 52 2.77 -3.04 2.18
N ALA A 53 4.09 -2.84 2.09
CA ALA A 53 5.05 -3.53 2.94
C ALA A 53 4.91 -3.16 4.43
N LEU A 54 4.61 -1.90 4.75
CA LEU A 54 4.32 -1.48 6.13
C LEU A 54 3.05 -2.15 6.66
N THR A 55 2.03 -2.31 5.83
CA THR A 55 0.80 -3.01 6.22
C THR A 55 1.08 -4.47 6.57
N GLU A 56 1.92 -5.14 5.78
CA GLU A 56 2.40 -6.50 6.09
C GLU A 56 3.16 -6.53 7.43
N LYS A 57 4.07 -5.58 7.64
CA LYS A 57 4.85 -5.52 8.88
C LYS A 57 3.98 -5.25 10.10
N TRP A 58 2.99 -4.36 10.00
CA TRP A 58 2.06 -4.09 11.09
C TRP A 58 1.17 -5.29 11.39
N ALA A 59 0.72 -6.02 10.37
CA ALA A 59 -0.02 -7.26 10.55
C ALA A 59 0.79 -8.30 11.35
N GLU A 60 2.07 -8.47 11.03
CA GLU A 60 2.98 -9.34 11.78
C GLU A 60 3.20 -8.84 13.22
N THR A 61 3.54 -7.56 13.37
CA THR A 61 3.94 -6.95 14.64
C THR A 61 2.80 -6.94 15.66
N TYR A 62 1.56 -6.76 15.20
CA TYR A 62 0.38 -6.60 16.05
C TYR A 62 -0.61 -7.76 15.94
N LYS A 63 -0.16 -8.94 15.47
CA LYS A 63 -1.02 -10.12 15.26
C LYS A 63 -1.83 -10.54 16.49
N ASP A 64 -1.26 -10.34 17.69
CA ASP A 64 -1.88 -10.75 18.96
C ASP A 64 -2.76 -9.65 19.58
N LYS A 65 -2.91 -8.50 18.90
CA LYS A 65 -3.69 -7.35 19.40
C LYS A 65 -5.15 -7.35 18.95
N GLY A 66 -5.57 -8.32 18.13
CA GLY A 66 -6.93 -8.37 17.59
C GLY A 66 -7.25 -7.21 16.65
N ILE A 67 -6.24 -6.71 15.92
CA ILE A 67 -6.38 -5.62 14.94
C ILE A 67 -6.11 -6.18 13.53
N GLY A 68 -7.03 -5.96 12.60
CA GLY A 68 -6.83 -6.29 11.19
C GLY A 68 -6.05 -5.20 10.45
N PHE A 69 -5.01 -5.57 9.70
CA PHE A 69 -4.28 -4.64 8.84
C PHE A 69 -4.46 -5.07 7.39
N TYR A 70 -5.00 -4.21 6.55
CA TYR A 70 -5.30 -4.53 5.16
C TYR A 70 -4.81 -3.41 4.26
N SER A 71 -4.39 -3.76 3.05
CA SER A 71 -4.03 -2.76 2.04
C SER A 71 -4.81 -3.04 0.77
N MET A 72 -5.08 -2.02 -0.03
CA MET A 72 -5.79 -2.17 -1.30
C MET A 72 -5.35 -1.13 -2.32
N HIS A 73 -5.66 -1.33 -3.59
CA HIS A 73 -5.64 -0.24 -4.57
C HIS A 73 -7.00 -0.05 -5.25
N PRO A 74 -7.42 1.19 -5.55
CA PRO A 74 -8.73 1.49 -6.11
C PRO A 74 -8.86 1.18 -7.62
N GLY A 75 -7.92 0.43 -8.20
CA GLY A 75 -7.72 0.36 -9.66
C GLY A 75 -7.01 1.59 -10.20
N TRP A 76 -7.15 1.81 -11.51
CA TRP A 76 -6.56 2.96 -12.22
C TRP A 76 -7.64 4.01 -12.47
N ALA A 77 -7.45 5.22 -11.92
CA ALA A 77 -8.28 6.38 -12.22
C ALA A 77 -7.53 7.28 -13.22
N ASP A 78 -8.23 7.83 -14.21
CA ASP A 78 -7.64 8.87 -15.08
C ASP A 78 -7.63 10.16 -14.30
N THR A 79 -6.49 10.44 -13.70
CA THR A 79 -6.24 11.77 -13.19
C THR A 79 -5.21 12.41 -14.10
N PRO A 80 -5.31 13.72 -14.40
CA PRO A 80 -4.34 14.42 -15.25
C PRO A 80 -2.88 14.23 -14.84
N GLY A 81 -2.63 13.91 -13.55
CA GLY A 81 -1.31 13.55 -13.03
C GLY A 81 -0.76 12.24 -13.58
N VAL A 82 -1.58 11.19 -13.71
CA VAL A 82 -1.15 9.88 -14.25
C VAL A 82 -0.85 9.96 -15.74
N SER A 83 -1.66 10.69 -16.50
CA SER A 83 -1.51 10.85 -17.95
C SER A 83 -0.23 11.63 -18.32
N LYS A 84 0.17 12.61 -17.49
CA LYS A 84 1.45 13.34 -17.64
C LYS A 84 2.67 12.53 -17.22
N SER A 85 2.55 11.75 -16.16
CA SER A 85 3.67 11.05 -15.52
C SER A 85 3.99 9.69 -16.15
N LEU A 86 2.99 9.01 -16.71
CA LEU A 86 3.14 7.67 -17.29
C LEU A 86 2.43 7.57 -18.66
N PRO A 87 2.86 8.34 -19.68
CA PRO A 87 2.13 8.48 -20.94
C PRO A 87 1.97 7.17 -21.72
N GLY A 88 2.97 6.27 -21.69
CA GLY A 88 2.87 4.94 -22.31
C GLY A 88 1.91 3.98 -21.60
N PHE A 89 1.75 4.13 -20.27
CA PHE A 89 0.89 3.31 -19.43
C PHE A 89 -0.57 3.80 -19.46
N SER A 90 -0.77 5.12 -19.46
CA SER A 90 -2.06 5.79 -19.65
C SER A 90 -2.69 5.44 -21.01
N LYS A 91 -1.89 5.37 -22.08
CA LYS A 91 -2.39 5.05 -23.43
C LYS A 91 -2.94 3.62 -23.54
N SER A 92 -2.40 2.66 -22.78
CA SER A 92 -2.85 1.25 -22.75
C SER A 92 -4.12 1.03 -21.90
N LEU A 93 -4.39 1.90 -20.92
CA LEU A 93 -5.47 1.74 -19.94
C LEU A 93 -6.57 2.82 -20.00
N SER A 94 -6.48 3.75 -20.95
CA SER A 94 -7.38 4.91 -21.13
C SER A 94 -8.88 4.56 -21.31
N SER A 95 -9.23 3.30 -21.58
CA SER A 95 -10.62 2.84 -21.70
C SER A 95 -11.23 2.24 -20.41
N LYS A 96 -10.49 2.21 -19.28
CA LYS A 96 -10.93 1.57 -18.01
C LYS A 96 -10.81 2.47 -16.78
N LEU A 97 -11.15 3.74 -16.96
CA LEU A 97 -11.02 4.76 -15.92
C LEU A 97 -12.19 4.61 -14.96
N ARG A 98 -11.88 4.32 -13.70
CA ARG A 98 -12.91 4.06 -12.69
C ARG A 98 -13.57 5.34 -12.22
N THR A 99 -14.87 5.24 -11.95
CA THR A 99 -15.64 6.21 -11.18
C THR A 99 -15.20 6.22 -9.71
N ASP A 100 -15.49 7.29 -8.99
CA ASP A 100 -15.22 7.38 -7.54
C ASP A 100 -15.88 6.24 -6.77
N LYS A 101 -17.07 5.80 -7.21
CA LYS A 101 -17.79 4.66 -6.62
C LYS A 101 -17.02 3.35 -6.80
N GLU A 102 -16.51 3.10 -7.99
CA GLU A 102 -15.69 1.90 -8.28
C GLU A 102 -14.34 1.95 -7.56
N GLY A 103 -13.77 3.14 -7.36
CA GLY A 103 -12.54 3.31 -6.58
C GLY A 103 -12.75 3.07 -5.08
N ALA A 104 -13.86 3.55 -4.52
CA ALA A 104 -14.21 3.37 -3.11
C ALA A 104 -14.70 1.95 -2.76
N ASP A 105 -15.13 1.19 -3.77
CA ASP A 105 -15.79 -0.09 -3.62
C ASP A 105 -15.05 -1.07 -2.69
N THR A 106 -13.77 -1.33 -2.98
CA THR A 106 -13.00 -2.33 -2.23
C THR A 106 -12.66 -1.88 -0.81
N VAL A 107 -12.45 -0.58 -0.56
CA VAL A 107 -12.20 -0.09 0.82
C VAL A 107 -13.47 -0.15 1.67
N ILE A 108 -14.64 0.17 1.10
CA ILE A 108 -15.93 -0.01 1.77
C ILE A 108 -16.19 -1.49 2.04
N TRP A 109 -15.96 -2.35 1.05
CA TRP A 109 -16.11 -3.79 1.21
C TRP A 109 -15.22 -4.33 2.35
N LEU A 110 -13.93 -3.96 2.38
CA LEU A 110 -13.00 -4.32 3.46
C LEU A 110 -13.45 -3.79 4.82
N ALA A 111 -14.05 -2.60 4.88
CA ALA A 111 -14.56 -2.03 6.12
C ALA A 111 -15.77 -2.79 6.68
N LEU A 112 -16.55 -3.44 5.82
CA LEU A 112 -17.79 -4.12 6.18
C LEU A 112 -17.68 -5.64 6.31
N GLN A 113 -16.60 -6.26 5.80
CA GLN A 113 -16.46 -7.71 5.91
C GLN A 113 -16.19 -8.18 7.35
N PRO A 114 -16.72 -9.35 7.75
CA PRO A 114 -16.25 -10.06 8.92
C PRO A 114 -14.75 -10.32 8.80
N LYS A 115 -13.98 -10.11 9.87
CA LYS A 115 -12.52 -10.24 9.83
C LYS A 115 -12.06 -11.65 9.49
N GLU A 116 -12.86 -12.67 9.82
CA GLU A 116 -12.58 -14.08 9.55
C GLU A 116 -12.58 -14.39 8.06
N LYS A 117 -13.20 -13.52 7.25
CA LYS A 117 -13.18 -13.60 5.78
C LYS A 117 -12.01 -12.84 5.15
N LEU A 118 -11.18 -12.20 5.95
CA LEU A 118 -10.08 -11.36 5.49
C LEU A 118 -8.74 -11.86 6.06
N VAL A 119 -7.72 -11.88 5.21
CA VAL A 119 -6.34 -12.15 5.62
C VAL A 119 -5.66 -10.84 6.01
N SER A 120 -5.23 -10.72 7.27
CA SER A 120 -4.44 -9.59 7.75
C SER A 120 -3.06 -9.58 7.06
N GLY A 121 -2.58 -8.41 6.67
CA GLY A 121 -1.38 -8.22 5.85
C GLY A 121 -1.59 -8.47 4.35
N ALA A 122 -2.79 -8.86 3.91
CA ALA A 122 -3.06 -9.04 2.49
C ALA A 122 -3.26 -7.70 1.75
N PHE A 123 -3.11 -7.77 0.43
CA PHE A 123 -3.35 -6.69 -0.51
C PHE A 123 -4.57 -7.04 -1.35
N TYR A 124 -5.51 -6.11 -1.51
CA TYR A 124 -6.79 -6.37 -2.16
C TYR A 124 -7.02 -5.49 -3.39
N PHE A 125 -7.72 -6.07 -4.35
CA PHE A 125 -8.25 -5.41 -5.53
C PHE A 125 -9.57 -6.07 -5.92
N ASP A 126 -10.58 -5.28 -6.24
CA ASP A 126 -11.91 -5.78 -6.62
C ASP A 126 -12.48 -6.81 -5.65
N ARG A 127 -12.42 -6.47 -4.36
CA ARG A 127 -12.93 -7.30 -3.25
C ARG A 127 -12.30 -8.70 -3.17
N ALA A 128 -11.13 -8.89 -3.75
CA ALA A 128 -10.37 -10.13 -3.71
C ALA A 128 -8.90 -9.87 -3.35
N GLU A 129 -8.24 -10.88 -2.80
CA GLU A 129 -6.79 -10.82 -2.60
C GLU A 129 -6.08 -10.73 -3.96
N ALA A 130 -5.14 -9.79 -4.04
CA ALA A 130 -4.33 -9.52 -5.21
C ALA A 130 -2.87 -9.86 -4.93
N THR A 131 -2.15 -10.28 -5.98
CA THR A 131 -0.70 -10.47 -5.88
C THR A 131 -0.03 -9.15 -5.54
N LYS A 132 0.91 -9.17 -4.59
CA LYS A 132 1.71 -7.98 -4.22
C LYS A 132 2.88 -7.75 -5.15
N HIS A 133 3.24 -8.74 -5.97
CA HIS A 133 4.43 -8.73 -6.79
C HIS A 133 4.09 -9.19 -8.20
N LEU A 134 4.60 -8.47 -9.20
CA LEU A 134 4.62 -8.97 -10.58
C LEU A 134 5.91 -9.77 -10.81
N PRO A 135 5.84 -10.89 -11.55
CA PRO A 135 7.04 -11.60 -12.00
C PRO A 135 8.01 -10.64 -12.71
N TYR A 136 9.31 -10.80 -12.47
CA TYR A 136 10.39 -10.03 -13.11
C TYR A 136 10.43 -8.52 -12.81
N ALA A 137 9.55 -7.99 -11.96
CA ALA A 137 9.59 -6.59 -11.54
C ALA A 137 10.57 -6.31 -10.37
N GLY A 138 11.32 -7.32 -9.91
CA GLY A 138 12.29 -7.20 -8.80
C GLY A 138 11.68 -6.91 -7.42
N THR A 139 10.35 -6.77 -7.33
CA THR A 139 9.67 -6.23 -6.14
C THR A 139 9.67 -7.20 -4.95
N ALA A 140 9.71 -8.52 -5.20
CA ALA A 140 9.75 -9.54 -4.14
C ALA A 140 11.07 -9.56 -3.38
N ASN A 141 12.18 -9.50 -4.10
CA ASN A 141 13.52 -9.59 -3.50
C ASN A 141 13.83 -8.40 -2.58
N SER A 142 13.23 -7.24 -2.84
CA SER A 142 13.40 -6.05 -2.00
C SER A 142 12.70 -6.10 -0.64
N HIS A 143 11.90 -7.14 -0.34
CA HIS A 143 11.17 -7.19 0.93
C HIS A 143 12.08 -7.38 2.16
N SER A 144 13.31 -7.86 1.96
CA SER A 144 14.30 -8.04 3.04
C SER A 144 14.67 -6.73 3.76
N VAL A 145 14.55 -5.58 3.10
CA VAL A 145 14.93 -4.28 3.69
C VAL A 145 13.83 -3.64 4.57
N ILE A 146 12.66 -4.28 4.71
CA ILE A 146 11.53 -3.68 5.45
C ILE A 146 11.86 -3.39 6.92
N GLY A 147 12.72 -4.18 7.56
CA GLY A 147 13.16 -3.93 8.94
C GLY A 147 13.88 -2.59 9.09
N SER A 148 14.93 -2.39 8.29
CA SER A 148 15.70 -1.13 8.26
C SER A 148 14.82 0.06 7.91
N ILE A 149 13.91 -0.09 6.94
CA ILE A 149 12.97 0.97 6.58
C ILE A 149 12.08 1.37 7.76
N VAL A 150 11.55 0.40 8.52
CA VAL A 150 10.70 0.68 9.68
C VAL A 150 11.48 1.40 10.77
N GLU A 151 12.72 1.00 11.04
CA GLU A 151 13.60 1.68 11.99
C GLU A 151 13.89 3.12 11.56
N ASN A 152 14.20 3.34 10.28
CA ASN A 152 14.45 4.66 9.74
C ASN A 152 13.20 5.55 9.83
N LEU A 153 12.02 5.03 9.47
CA LEU A 153 10.75 5.76 9.62
C LEU A 153 10.45 6.12 11.07
N ARG A 154 10.70 5.21 12.02
CA ARG A 154 10.54 5.50 13.45
C ARG A 154 11.46 6.65 13.88
N SER A 155 12.73 6.61 13.47
CA SER A 155 13.69 7.68 13.72
C SER A 155 13.23 9.02 13.14
N LEU A 156 12.81 9.06 11.87
CA LEU A 156 12.30 10.25 11.19
C LEU A 156 11.04 10.82 11.88
N CYS A 157 10.20 9.97 12.45
CA CYS A 157 9.01 10.37 13.20
C CYS A 157 9.29 10.72 14.67
N GLY A 158 10.54 10.61 15.14
CA GLY A 158 10.89 10.82 16.55
C GLY A 158 10.35 9.74 17.49
N PHE A 159 9.97 8.58 16.98
CA PHE A 159 9.64 7.41 17.79
C PHE A 159 10.92 6.66 18.12
N THR A 160 11.37 6.75 19.37
CA THR A 160 12.49 5.92 19.85
C THR A 160 12.08 4.44 19.89
N SER A 161 13.06 3.56 19.68
CA SER A 161 12.92 2.11 19.82
C SER A 161 12.52 1.70 21.23
#